data_AF-A0A1B6EUU7-F1
#
_entry.id   AF-A0A1B6EUU7-F1
#
_cell.length_a   1.000
_cell.length_b   1.000
_cell.length_c   1.000
_cell.angle_alpha   90.00
_cell.angle_beta   90.00
_cell.angle_gamma   90.00
#
_symmetry.space_group_name_H-M   'P 1'
#
loop_
_entity.id
_entity.type
_entity.pdbx_description
1 polymer ?
#
loop_
_entity_poly.entity_id
_entity_poly.type
_entity_poly.pdbx_seq_one_letter_code
_entity_poly.pdbx_strand_id
1 'polypeptide(L)'
;MPVILENLQFHRATIMPKDGSVKFLINIFDSSGDFELVEGGSVAVSGRVRLPEDVEKEQLDLPPPAAPRGDFQELEKADVYKDLRLRGYDYNGVFRGIKQADNKGVTGKLEWIGNWISYIDTMLQFSILGLNTRELYLPTRMQRVCIDPRKHKQLVSQLGEATVPVYMYRDIDIIKSGGVELRGMKASLAPRRQQTQAAPKLEQYTFVPYINDKVMPVQQALTSLVQLALENSSGALKMKVVELGTDRMPENLLAPTIFDILESEPMLSVEYTVASNAPELYAALTEPLGAKSTKKDAAAGALEANCHLAVGADVAQSPALASLVESVKAGGFVLLEESPDIPDATLKATGLEVIAKAKAERRAYILLRKVVDQPTPVVISVTEKNFSWVETLKEALKQSEAEGKHVLLVSQGEEMFGLVGMMNCLKQEPGGNNVRSVFIQDAKAPTFSLTSAQYAAQLRKGLVHNMLRGGVWGSMRHLKLEATDASLQVEHAYINAITRGDLASLKWIEGPLTFYKPEDYPNSEL
;
A
#
# COMPACT_ATOMS: atom_id res chain seq x y z
N MET A 1 -4.17 -23.80 44.71
CA MET A 1 -5.17 -24.86 44.97
C MET A 1 -5.56 -25.45 43.62
N PRO A 2 -5.69 -26.78 43.49
CA PRO A 2 -6.17 -27.38 42.25
C PRO A 2 -7.63 -27.03 41.96
N VAL A 3 -8.01 -26.97 40.69
CA VAL A 3 -9.38 -26.69 40.25
C VAL A 3 -9.73 -27.47 38.99
N ILE A 4 -10.98 -27.94 38.91
CA ILE A 4 -11.56 -28.55 37.71
C ILE A 4 -12.66 -27.62 37.19
N LEU A 5 -12.60 -27.29 35.90
CA LEU A 5 -13.67 -26.63 35.17
C LEU A 5 -14.27 -27.60 34.17
N GLU A 6 -15.59 -27.64 34.06
CA GLU A 6 -16.32 -28.58 33.20
C GLU A 6 -17.38 -27.82 32.39
N ASN A 7 -17.66 -28.29 31.17
CA ASN A 7 -18.71 -27.76 30.30
C ASN A 7 -18.63 -26.24 30.07
N LEU A 8 -17.41 -25.73 29.84
CA LEU A 8 -17.21 -24.30 29.57
C LEU A 8 -17.81 -23.93 28.20
N GLN A 9 -18.58 -22.86 28.17
CA GLN A 9 -19.14 -22.25 26.97
C GLN A 9 -18.73 -20.78 26.90
N PHE A 10 -18.12 -20.39 25.79
CA PHE A 10 -17.75 -19.01 25.49
C PHE A 10 -18.82 -18.45 24.53
N HIS A 11 -19.77 -17.69 25.07
CA HIS A 11 -20.94 -17.22 24.32
C HIS A 11 -20.61 -16.07 23.39
N ARG A 12 -19.68 -15.21 23.81
CA ARG A 12 -19.20 -14.07 23.01
C ARG A 12 -17.80 -13.65 23.43
N ALA A 13 -17.07 -13.01 22.52
CA ALA A 13 -15.83 -12.32 22.85
C ALA A 13 -16.13 -10.98 23.55
N THR A 14 -15.29 -10.60 24.50
CA THR A 14 -15.30 -9.27 25.10
C THR A 14 -14.17 -8.44 24.50
N ILE A 15 -14.52 -7.31 23.88
CA ILE A 15 -13.54 -6.39 23.28
C ILE A 15 -13.11 -5.40 24.35
N MET A 16 -11.81 -5.38 24.65
CA MET A 16 -11.24 -4.43 25.60
C MET A 16 -11.03 -3.07 24.91
N PRO A 17 -11.57 -1.95 25.44
CA PRO A 17 -11.30 -0.63 24.90
C PRO A 17 -9.86 -0.20 25.19
N LYS A 18 -9.34 0.76 24.40
CA LYS A 18 -8.00 1.34 24.63
C LYS A 18 -7.91 2.02 25.99
N ASP A 19 -8.99 2.71 26.37
CA ASP A 19 -9.11 3.48 27.60
C ASP A 19 -10.37 3.07 28.37
N GLY A 20 -10.36 3.26 29.69
CA GLY A 20 -11.47 2.92 30.57
C GLY A 20 -11.34 1.54 31.23
N SER A 21 -12.43 1.05 31.81
CA SER A 21 -12.46 -0.22 32.54
C SER A 21 -13.63 -1.09 32.11
N VAL A 22 -13.38 -2.39 31.99
CA VAL A 22 -14.41 -3.42 31.76
C VAL A 22 -14.63 -4.16 33.08
N LYS A 23 -15.89 -4.32 33.48
CA LYS A 23 -16.26 -4.99 34.73
C LYS A 23 -16.88 -6.34 34.43
N PHE A 24 -16.30 -7.38 35.00
CA PHE A 24 -16.85 -8.73 34.99
C PHE A 24 -17.48 -9.03 36.34
N LEU A 25 -18.69 -9.60 36.31
CA LEU A 25 -19.37 -10.14 37.48
C LEU A 25 -19.32 -11.66 37.39
N ILE A 26 -18.90 -12.31 38.46
CA ILE A 26 -18.85 -13.77 38.55
C ILE A 26 -19.89 -14.21 39.56
N ASN A 27 -20.76 -15.12 39.17
CA ASN A 27 -21.70 -15.78 40.06
C ASN A 27 -21.40 -17.28 40.09
N ILE A 28 -21.35 -17.89 41.28
CA ILE A 28 -21.10 -19.32 41.47
C ILE A 28 -22.23 -19.87 42.35
N PHE A 29 -22.88 -20.95 41.92
CA PHE A 29 -23.91 -21.63 42.68
C PHE A 29 -23.28 -22.67 43.61
N ASP A 30 -23.26 -22.41 44.91
CA ASP A 30 -22.54 -23.23 45.90
C ASP A 30 -22.88 -24.73 45.88
N SER A 31 -24.13 -25.09 45.56
CA SER A 31 -24.59 -26.48 45.57
C SER A 31 -24.20 -27.28 44.32
N SER A 32 -24.20 -26.65 43.14
CA SER A 32 -23.92 -27.33 41.87
C SER A 32 -22.51 -27.05 41.33
N GLY A 33 -21.87 -25.97 41.79
CA GLY A 33 -20.63 -25.44 41.25
C GLY A 33 -20.81 -24.77 39.89
N ASP A 34 -22.03 -24.64 39.38
CA ASP A 34 -22.27 -23.93 38.11
C ASP A 34 -21.92 -22.44 38.29
N PHE A 35 -21.36 -21.82 37.26
CA PHE A 35 -20.96 -20.43 37.30
C PHE A 35 -21.29 -19.70 36.00
N GLU A 36 -21.45 -18.38 36.13
CA GLU A 36 -21.62 -17.45 35.02
C GLU A 36 -20.67 -16.26 35.19
N LEU A 37 -20.06 -15.85 34.08
CA LEU A 37 -19.28 -14.64 33.92
C LEU A 37 -20.09 -13.66 33.08
N VAL A 38 -20.52 -12.56 33.68
CA VAL A 38 -21.37 -11.53 33.05
C VAL A 38 -20.56 -10.26 32.82
N GLU A 39 -20.72 -9.67 31.65
CA GLU A 39 -20.14 -8.37 31.28
C GLU A 39 -21.22 -7.56 30.54
N GLY A 40 -21.33 -6.26 30.80
CA GLY A 40 -22.31 -5.41 30.12
C GLY A 40 -23.78 -5.90 30.20
N GLY A 41 -24.15 -6.62 31.28
CA GLY A 41 -25.50 -7.18 31.46
C GLY A 41 -25.80 -8.46 30.67
N SER A 42 -24.81 -9.06 30.00
CA SER A 42 -24.98 -10.33 29.26
C SER A 42 -23.92 -11.36 29.65
N VAL A 43 -24.29 -12.65 29.62
CA VAL A 43 -23.38 -13.75 29.91
C VAL A 43 -22.32 -13.84 28.81
N ALA A 44 -21.05 -13.80 29.21
CA ALA A 44 -19.90 -13.98 28.35
C ALA A 44 -19.40 -15.43 28.39
N VAL A 45 -19.34 -16.02 29.59
CA VAL A 45 -18.90 -17.41 29.81
C VAL A 45 -19.81 -18.10 30.82
N SER A 46 -20.09 -19.37 30.61
CA SER A 46 -20.71 -20.23 31.63
C SER A 46 -20.01 -21.59 31.72
N GLY A 47 -20.20 -22.29 32.83
CA GLY A 47 -19.70 -23.64 33.02
C GLY A 47 -19.87 -24.11 34.46
N ARG A 48 -19.09 -25.11 34.85
CA ARG A 48 -19.04 -25.63 36.23
C ARG A 48 -17.62 -25.58 36.77
N VAL A 49 -17.47 -25.23 38.05
CA VAL A 49 -16.21 -25.21 38.78
C VAL A 49 -16.32 -26.05 40.04
N ARG A 50 -15.29 -26.84 40.34
CA ARG A 50 -15.21 -27.62 41.58
C ARG A 50 -13.78 -27.83 42.04
N LEU A 51 -13.63 -28.11 43.33
CA LEU A 51 -12.38 -28.58 43.91
C LEU A 51 -12.32 -30.11 43.78
N PRO A 52 -11.21 -30.68 43.28
CA PRO A 52 -11.05 -32.13 43.26
C PRO A 52 -10.67 -32.65 44.65
N GLU A 53 -11.16 -33.83 45.02
CA GLU A 53 -10.68 -34.55 46.22
C GLU A 53 -9.23 -35.00 46.04
N ASP A 54 -8.92 -35.53 44.85
CA ASP A 54 -7.61 -35.99 44.45
C ASP A 54 -7.37 -35.58 42.98
N VAL A 55 -6.57 -34.51 42.78
CA VAL A 55 -6.31 -33.98 41.44
C VAL A 55 -5.52 -34.94 40.55
N GLU A 56 -4.74 -35.85 41.13
CA GLU A 56 -3.94 -36.80 40.34
C GLU A 56 -4.85 -37.77 39.58
N LYS A 57 -5.95 -38.19 40.20
CA LYS A 57 -6.99 -39.03 39.57
C LYS A 57 -7.82 -38.30 38.52
N GLU A 58 -7.77 -36.97 38.49
CA GLU A 58 -8.56 -36.15 37.56
C GLU A 58 -7.82 -35.89 36.24
N GLN A 59 -6.50 -36.15 36.18
CA GLN A 59 -5.67 -36.06 34.98
C GLN A 59 -5.45 -37.43 34.36
N LEU A 60 -5.32 -37.51 33.03
CA LEU A 60 -4.93 -38.76 32.37
C LEU A 60 -3.42 -38.97 32.45
N ASP A 61 -2.99 -40.18 32.77
CA ASP A 61 -1.59 -40.55 32.62
C ASP A 61 -1.30 -40.86 31.15
N LEU A 62 -0.73 -39.88 30.44
CA LEU A 62 -0.44 -39.96 29.01
C LEU A 62 1.07 -39.79 28.81
N PRO A 63 1.75 -40.75 28.15
CA PRO A 63 3.15 -40.57 27.78
C PRO A 63 3.27 -39.50 26.70
N PRO A 64 4.42 -38.80 26.59
CA PRO A 64 4.68 -37.92 25.46
C PRO A 64 4.38 -38.62 24.12
N PRO A 65 3.68 -37.97 23.19
CA PRO A 65 3.36 -38.57 21.90
C PRO A 65 4.65 -38.93 21.16
N ALA A 66 4.63 -40.03 20.42
CA ALA A 66 5.76 -40.44 19.60
C ALA A 66 6.12 -39.31 18.61
N ALA A 67 7.41 -39.10 18.39
CA ALA A 67 7.88 -38.15 17.38
C ALA A 67 7.19 -38.46 16.04
N PRO A 68 6.60 -37.45 15.36
CA PRO A 68 5.94 -37.67 14.08
C PRO A 68 6.89 -38.35 13.09
N ARG A 69 6.46 -39.45 12.46
CA ARG A 69 7.20 -40.06 11.34
C ARG A 69 7.15 -39.12 10.12
N GLY A 70 8.27 -38.94 9.41
CA GLY A 70 8.38 -38.13 8.18
C GLY A 70 9.23 -36.86 8.33
N ASP A 71 9.01 -35.88 7.45
CA ASP A 71 9.69 -34.58 7.43
C ASP A 71 9.25 -33.70 8.61
N PHE A 72 9.81 -33.98 9.77
CA PHE A 72 9.68 -33.17 10.96
C PHE A 72 10.48 -31.88 10.77
N GLN A 73 9.79 -30.75 10.81
CA GLN A 73 10.43 -29.44 10.90
C GLN A 73 10.06 -28.79 12.22
N GLU A 74 11.10 -28.40 12.94
CA GLU A 74 10.96 -27.63 14.15
C GLU A 74 10.74 -26.16 13.77
N LEU A 75 9.68 -25.58 14.31
CA LEU A 75 9.30 -24.19 14.12
C LEU A 75 9.77 -23.39 15.33
N GLU A 76 10.51 -22.32 15.08
CA GLU A 76 10.89 -21.39 16.13
C GLU A 76 9.73 -20.41 16.41
N LYS A 77 9.85 -19.68 17.53
CA LYS A 77 8.91 -18.63 17.92
C LYS A 77 8.56 -17.67 16.78
N ALA A 78 9.51 -17.29 15.93
CA ALA A 78 9.25 -16.39 14.81
C ALA A 78 8.32 -17.02 13.76
N ASP A 79 8.52 -18.30 13.42
CA ASP A 79 7.75 -19.03 12.42
C ASP A 79 6.30 -19.26 12.89
N VAL A 80 6.15 -19.71 14.13
CA VAL A 80 4.83 -19.94 14.75
C VAL A 80 3.98 -18.68 14.70
N TYR A 81 4.53 -17.55 15.16
CA TYR A 81 3.76 -16.30 15.21
C TYR A 81 3.63 -15.61 13.86
N LYS A 82 4.47 -15.92 12.87
CA LYS A 82 4.27 -15.51 11.48
C LYS A 82 3.06 -16.23 10.89
N ASP A 83 2.96 -17.55 11.08
CA ASP A 83 1.82 -18.34 10.61
C ASP A 83 0.52 -17.89 11.29
N LEU A 84 0.48 -17.81 12.62
CA LEU A 84 -0.70 -17.33 13.35
C LEU A 84 -1.12 -15.91 12.90
N ARG A 85 -0.17 -15.01 12.64
CA ARG A 85 -0.49 -13.68 12.11
C ARG A 85 -1.14 -13.73 10.73
N LEU A 86 -0.68 -14.60 9.84
CA LEU A 86 -1.30 -14.82 8.52
C LEU A 86 -2.73 -15.38 8.62
N ARG A 87 -3.03 -16.11 9.70
CA ARG A 87 -4.40 -16.59 10.02
C ARG A 87 -5.29 -15.51 10.65
N GLY A 88 -4.73 -14.36 11.04
CA GLY A 88 -5.44 -13.22 11.63
C GLY A 88 -5.24 -13.06 13.14
N TYR A 89 -4.29 -13.79 13.75
CA TYR A 89 -3.97 -13.64 15.17
C TYR A 89 -2.79 -12.67 15.37
N ASP A 90 -3.08 -11.46 15.83
CA ASP A 90 -2.08 -10.44 16.14
C ASP A 90 -1.56 -10.54 17.59
N TYR A 91 -1.08 -11.73 18.00
CA TYR A 91 -0.52 -11.94 19.33
C TYR A 91 0.72 -11.06 19.57
N ASN A 92 0.84 -10.50 20.77
CA ASN A 92 1.97 -9.66 21.16
C ASN A 92 2.38 -9.87 22.64
N GLY A 93 3.59 -9.42 23.00
CA GLY A 93 4.10 -9.44 24.36
C GLY A 93 4.08 -10.83 24.99
N VAL A 94 3.51 -10.92 26.19
CA VAL A 94 3.42 -12.15 26.99
C VAL A 94 2.59 -13.27 26.33
N PHE A 95 1.71 -12.93 25.38
CA PHE A 95 0.93 -13.90 24.63
C PHE A 95 1.72 -14.56 23.49
N ARG A 96 2.97 -14.13 23.25
CA ARG A 96 3.89 -14.82 22.33
C ARG A 96 4.72 -15.90 23.05
N GLY A 97 4.07 -16.77 23.80
CA GLY A 97 4.73 -17.75 24.68
C GLY A 97 5.12 -19.09 24.04
N ILE A 98 4.69 -19.42 22.82
CA ILE A 98 5.19 -20.62 22.12
C ILE A 98 6.65 -20.37 21.72
N LYS A 99 7.57 -21.09 22.35
CA LYS A 99 9.01 -21.00 22.05
C LYS A 99 9.39 -21.85 20.85
N GLN A 100 8.78 -23.03 20.79
CA GLN A 100 9.10 -24.06 19.82
C GLN A 100 7.87 -24.93 19.59
N ALA A 101 7.67 -25.38 18.36
CA ALA A 101 6.62 -26.32 18.00
C ALA A 101 7.10 -27.19 16.83
N ASP A 102 6.55 -28.39 16.67
CA ASP A 102 6.69 -29.09 15.40
C ASP A 102 5.68 -28.58 14.36
N ASN A 103 5.96 -28.84 13.08
CA ASN A 103 5.12 -28.46 11.95
C ASN A 103 3.72 -29.11 11.91
N LYS A 104 3.40 -30.06 12.79
CA LYS A 104 2.06 -30.64 12.95
C LYS A 104 1.36 -30.22 14.25
N GLY A 105 2.02 -29.41 15.09
CA GLY A 105 1.50 -28.95 16.38
C GLY A 105 1.09 -30.11 17.29
N VAL A 106 2.00 -31.08 17.47
CA VAL A 106 1.85 -32.28 18.31
C VAL A 106 2.69 -32.15 19.58
N THR A 107 3.92 -31.67 19.46
CA THR A 107 4.91 -31.44 20.51
C THR A 107 5.49 -30.03 20.43
N GLY A 108 5.73 -29.40 21.56
CA GLY A 108 6.34 -28.08 21.58
C GLY A 108 6.79 -27.66 22.97
N LYS A 109 7.13 -26.39 23.10
CA LYS A 109 7.60 -25.77 24.33
C LYS A 109 6.96 -24.41 24.54
N LEU A 110 6.42 -24.18 25.73
CA LEU A 110 5.74 -22.96 26.14
C LEU A 110 6.54 -22.23 27.23
N GLU A 111 6.58 -20.92 27.15
CA GLU A 111 7.20 -20.05 28.15
C GLU A 111 6.30 -19.86 29.37
N TRP A 112 6.84 -20.07 30.56
CA TRP A 112 6.20 -19.78 31.83
C TRP A 112 6.82 -18.55 32.48
N ILE A 113 6.04 -17.47 32.57
CA ILE A 113 6.45 -16.19 33.17
C ILE A 113 5.70 -15.85 34.46
N GLY A 114 5.07 -16.83 35.11
CA GLY A 114 4.22 -16.58 36.28
C GLY A 114 2.80 -16.10 35.96
N ASN A 115 2.37 -16.17 34.68
CA ASN A 115 1.05 -15.71 34.24
C ASN A 115 0.23 -16.86 33.64
N TRP A 116 -0.82 -17.28 34.36
CA TRP A 116 -1.71 -18.37 33.94
C TRP A 116 -2.54 -18.04 32.69
N ILE A 117 -2.93 -16.79 32.52
CA ILE A 117 -3.76 -16.36 31.39
C ILE A 117 -2.99 -16.54 30.09
N SER A 118 -1.79 -15.98 30.01
CA SER A 118 -0.95 -16.12 28.80
C SER A 118 -0.51 -17.56 28.59
N TYR A 119 -0.18 -18.29 29.65
CA TYR A 119 0.26 -19.69 29.54
C TYR A 119 -0.83 -20.60 28.98
N ILE A 120 -2.04 -20.53 29.54
CA ILE A 120 -3.18 -21.33 29.04
C ILE A 120 -3.56 -20.88 27.62
N ASP A 121 -3.55 -19.58 27.33
CA ASP A 121 -3.80 -19.09 25.97
C ASP A 121 -2.77 -19.66 24.97
N THR A 122 -1.49 -19.75 25.33
CA THR A 122 -0.49 -20.37 24.45
C THR A 122 -0.70 -21.86 24.21
N MET A 123 -1.36 -22.57 25.12
CA MET A 123 -1.82 -23.95 24.87
C MET A 123 -2.95 -23.99 23.83
N LEU A 124 -3.88 -23.03 23.88
CA LEU A 124 -4.95 -22.90 22.87
C LEU A 124 -4.36 -22.54 21.50
N GLN A 125 -3.41 -21.59 21.46
CA GLN A 125 -2.65 -21.25 20.27
C GLN A 125 -1.96 -22.47 19.66
N PHE A 126 -1.32 -23.30 20.51
CA PHE A 126 -0.63 -24.51 20.08
C PHE A 126 -1.58 -25.53 19.44
N SER A 127 -2.79 -25.69 19.99
CA SER A 127 -3.83 -26.54 19.38
C SER A 127 -4.25 -26.05 18.00
N ILE A 128 -4.46 -24.74 17.86
CA ILE A 128 -4.85 -24.07 16.61
C ILE A 128 -3.74 -24.21 15.55
N LEU A 129 -2.47 -24.10 15.95
CA LEU A 129 -1.31 -24.15 15.05
C LEU A 129 -1.35 -25.40 14.15
N GLY A 130 -1.62 -26.57 14.71
CA GLY A 130 -1.66 -27.81 13.92
C GLY A 130 -3.01 -28.12 13.26
N LEU A 131 -3.96 -27.18 13.22
CA LEU A 131 -5.14 -27.29 12.35
C LEU A 131 -4.75 -27.01 10.90
N ASN A 132 -5.22 -27.84 9.97
CA ASN A 132 -5.01 -27.66 8.53
C ASN A 132 -5.97 -26.61 7.95
N THR A 133 -5.82 -25.37 8.36
CA THR A 133 -6.64 -24.22 7.92
C THR A 133 -5.86 -22.93 8.08
N ARG A 134 -6.08 -21.97 7.18
CA ARG A 134 -5.48 -20.63 7.24
C ARG A 134 -6.42 -19.56 7.78
N GLU A 135 -7.55 -19.99 8.34
CA GLU A 135 -8.60 -19.10 8.81
C GLU A 135 -8.47 -18.76 10.30
N LEU A 136 -9.20 -17.72 10.72
CA LEU A 136 -9.27 -17.28 12.11
C LEU A 136 -10.29 -18.11 12.89
N TYR A 137 -9.84 -18.87 13.88
CA TYR A 137 -10.69 -19.66 14.77
C TYR A 137 -10.67 -19.11 16.20
N LEU A 138 -11.84 -19.06 16.84
CA LEU A 138 -11.96 -18.68 18.25
C LEU A 138 -12.54 -19.84 19.08
N PRO A 139 -12.04 -20.10 20.29
CA PRO A 139 -12.62 -21.09 21.20
C PRO A 139 -14.09 -20.76 21.51
N THR A 140 -14.97 -21.75 21.43
CA THR A 140 -16.39 -21.64 21.76
C THR A 140 -16.81 -22.58 22.88
N ARG A 141 -16.13 -23.73 23.03
CA ARG A 141 -16.39 -24.67 24.11
C ARG A 141 -15.10 -25.33 24.59
N MET A 142 -15.09 -25.71 25.86
CA MET A 142 -14.07 -26.57 26.44
C MET A 142 -14.78 -27.59 27.34
N GLN A 143 -14.63 -28.87 27.03
CA GLN A 143 -15.30 -29.92 27.81
C GLN A 143 -14.78 -29.94 29.24
N ARG A 144 -13.45 -29.85 29.42
CA ARG A 144 -12.82 -29.93 30.73
C ARG A 144 -11.47 -29.23 30.78
N VAL A 145 -11.20 -28.57 31.90
CA VAL A 145 -9.90 -27.97 32.24
C VAL A 145 -9.52 -28.46 33.63
N CYS A 146 -8.37 -29.12 33.74
CA CYS A 146 -7.79 -29.49 35.02
C CYS A 146 -6.52 -28.66 35.25
N ILE A 147 -6.46 -27.96 36.39
CA ILE A 147 -5.30 -27.16 36.77
C ILE A 147 -4.77 -27.67 38.11
N ASP A 148 -3.53 -28.15 38.12
CA ASP A 148 -2.77 -28.46 39.32
C ASP A 148 -1.56 -27.51 39.47
N PRO A 149 -1.71 -26.43 40.27
CA PRO A 149 -0.61 -25.49 40.48
C PRO A 149 0.58 -26.10 41.23
N ARG A 150 0.38 -27.14 42.06
CA ARG A 150 1.47 -27.75 42.84
C ARG A 150 2.37 -28.55 41.92
N LYS A 151 1.78 -29.44 41.11
CA LYS A 151 2.49 -30.19 40.06
C LYS A 151 3.15 -29.26 39.05
N HIS A 152 2.44 -28.21 38.61
CA HIS A 152 3.02 -27.22 37.69
C HIS A 152 4.28 -26.57 38.28
N LYS A 153 4.22 -26.08 39.52
CA LYS A 153 5.37 -25.44 40.19
C LYS A 153 6.54 -26.41 40.36
N GLN A 154 6.27 -27.65 40.79
CA GLN A 154 7.30 -28.68 40.92
C GLN A 154 8.02 -28.96 39.60
N LEU A 155 7.27 -29.12 38.51
CA LEU A 155 7.82 -29.35 37.16
C LEU A 155 8.67 -28.18 36.69
N VAL A 156 8.17 -26.94 36.81
CA VAL A 156 8.93 -25.74 36.43
C VAL A 156 10.23 -25.63 37.23
N SER A 157 10.21 -25.92 38.54
CA SER A 157 11.42 -25.90 39.36
C SER A 157 12.42 -27.00 38.98
N GLN A 158 11.96 -28.18 38.56
CA GLN A 158 12.82 -29.29 38.13
C GLN A 158 13.48 -29.03 36.78
N LEU A 159 12.78 -28.37 35.86
CA LEU A 159 13.30 -28.08 34.52
C LEU A 159 14.44 -27.05 34.54
N GLY A 160 14.57 -26.24 35.60
CA GLY A 160 15.60 -25.20 35.73
C GLY A 160 15.46 -24.02 34.75
N GLU A 161 14.56 -24.13 33.78
CA GLU A 161 14.24 -23.13 32.76
C GLU A 161 12.76 -22.72 32.84
N ALA A 162 12.46 -21.53 32.36
CA ALA A 162 11.11 -21.01 32.22
C ALA A 162 10.35 -21.61 31.01
N THR A 163 10.70 -22.82 30.58
CA THR A 163 10.18 -23.45 29.36
C THR A 163 9.60 -24.82 29.71
N VAL A 164 8.32 -25.03 29.37
CA VAL A 164 7.56 -26.23 29.74
C VAL A 164 7.10 -26.97 28.47
N PRO A 165 7.32 -28.29 28.36
CA PRO A 165 6.82 -29.06 27.23
C PRO A 165 5.29 -29.04 27.12
N VAL A 166 4.78 -28.88 25.89
CA VAL A 166 3.36 -29.01 25.55
C VAL A 166 3.15 -30.16 24.57
N TYR A 167 2.06 -30.88 24.76
CA TYR A 167 1.67 -32.03 23.96
C TYR A 167 0.21 -31.92 23.53
N MET A 168 -0.07 -32.21 22.27
CA MET A 168 -1.41 -32.27 21.68
C MET A 168 -1.73 -33.70 21.22
N TYR A 169 -2.72 -34.31 21.86
CA TYR A 169 -3.22 -35.65 21.54
C TYR A 169 -4.50 -35.50 20.72
N ARG A 170 -4.36 -35.42 19.39
CA ARG A 170 -5.47 -35.09 18.48
C ARG A 170 -6.59 -36.12 18.49
N ASP A 171 -6.26 -37.41 18.60
CA ASP A 171 -7.24 -38.51 18.56
C ASP A 171 -8.26 -38.46 19.71
N ILE A 172 -7.87 -37.86 20.83
CA ILE A 172 -8.70 -37.71 22.04
C ILE A 172 -8.99 -36.25 22.40
N ASP A 173 -8.56 -35.29 21.57
CA ASP A 173 -8.77 -33.86 21.73
C ASP A 173 -8.26 -33.32 23.08
N ILE A 174 -6.99 -33.63 23.41
CA ILE A 174 -6.36 -33.23 24.68
C ILE A 174 -5.08 -32.44 24.46
N ILE A 175 -4.94 -31.32 25.19
CA ILE A 175 -3.70 -30.52 25.29
C ILE A 175 -3.16 -30.63 26.71
N LYS A 176 -1.89 -31.01 26.89
CA LYS A 176 -1.23 -31.09 28.19
C LYS A 176 0.06 -30.28 28.23
N SER A 177 0.23 -29.52 29.30
CA SER A 177 1.47 -28.77 29.53
C SER A 177 1.63 -28.47 31.02
N GLY A 178 2.74 -28.91 31.62
CA GLY A 178 2.99 -28.79 33.06
C GLY A 178 1.86 -29.41 33.90
N GLY A 179 1.29 -28.64 34.83
CA GLY A 179 0.11 -29.05 35.61
C GLY A 179 -1.25 -28.75 34.97
N VAL A 180 -1.32 -28.38 33.69
CA VAL A 180 -2.57 -28.06 32.99
C VAL A 180 -2.93 -29.15 31.99
N GLU A 181 -4.20 -29.55 31.99
CA GLU A 181 -4.79 -30.44 30.99
C GLU A 181 -6.10 -29.83 30.49
N LEU A 182 -6.21 -29.66 29.17
CA LEU A 182 -7.40 -29.16 28.47
C LEU A 182 -7.99 -30.30 27.63
N ARG A 183 -9.30 -30.51 27.67
CA ARG A 183 -9.99 -31.55 26.90
C ARG A 183 -11.16 -30.99 26.11
N GLY A 184 -11.37 -31.52 24.92
CA GLY A 184 -12.57 -31.29 24.12
C GLY A 184 -12.72 -29.84 23.69
N MET A 185 -11.63 -29.20 23.26
CA MET A 185 -11.67 -27.82 22.79
C MET A 185 -12.43 -27.76 21.46
N LYS A 186 -13.47 -26.94 21.39
CA LYS A 186 -14.14 -26.62 20.12
C LYS A 186 -13.89 -25.16 19.78
N ALA A 187 -13.52 -24.93 18.52
CA ALA A 187 -13.33 -23.60 17.98
C ALA A 187 -14.21 -23.41 16.74
N SER A 188 -14.72 -22.21 16.55
CA SER A 188 -15.52 -21.84 15.37
C SER A 188 -14.78 -20.81 14.53
N LEU A 189 -15.04 -20.82 13.23
CA LEU A 189 -14.57 -19.79 12.32
C LEU A 189 -15.13 -18.43 12.75
N ALA A 190 -14.23 -17.46 12.96
CA ALA A 190 -14.60 -16.09 13.29
C ALA A 190 -14.60 -15.22 12.02
N PRO A 191 -15.56 -14.30 11.87
CA PRO A 191 -15.56 -13.37 10.75
C PRO A 191 -14.33 -12.46 10.86
N ARG A 192 -13.55 -12.38 9.78
CA ARG A 192 -12.56 -11.32 9.65
C ARG A 192 -13.31 -10.03 9.38
N ARG A 193 -13.06 -9.00 10.19
CA ARG A 193 -13.57 -7.66 9.88
C ARG A 193 -13.03 -7.28 8.51
N GLN A 194 -13.90 -6.80 7.62
CA GLN A 194 -13.44 -6.07 6.44
C GLN A 194 -12.48 -4.99 6.92
N GLN A 195 -11.23 -5.06 6.46
CA GLN A 195 -10.23 -4.10 6.88
C GLN A 195 -10.70 -2.70 6.48
N THR A 196 -10.53 -1.73 7.38
CA THR A 196 -10.62 -0.29 7.09
C THR A 196 -9.49 0.21 6.18
N GLN A 197 -8.62 -0.70 5.71
CA GLN A 197 -7.56 -0.39 4.78
C GLN A 197 -8.14 -0.31 3.37
N ALA A 198 -7.94 0.83 2.71
CA ALA A 198 -8.29 0.97 1.31
C ALA A 198 -7.54 -0.07 0.47
N ALA A 199 -8.16 -0.50 -0.63
CA ALA A 199 -7.51 -1.38 -1.59
C ALA A 199 -6.22 -0.73 -2.13
N PRO A 200 -5.20 -1.53 -2.47
CA PRO A 200 -3.98 -1.00 -3.07
C PRO A 200 -4.31 -0.27 -4.38
N LYS A 201 -3.62 0.85 -4.61
CA LYS A 201 -3.67 1.60 -5.87
C LYS A 201 -2.99 0.78 -6.97
N LEU A 202 -3.68 0.58 -8.09
CA LEU A 202 -3.12 -0.09 -9.27
C LEU A 202 -2.89 0.93 -10.37
N GLU A 203 -1.65 0.98 -10.88
CA GLU A 203 -1.24 1.88 -11.94
C GLU A 203 -0.43 1.13 -12.99
N GLN A 204 -0.57 1.55 -14.25
CA GLN A 204 0.20 1.05 -15.37
C GLN A 204 1.27 2.06 -15.78
N TYR A 205 2.51 1.61 -15.85
CA TYR A 205 3.61 2.36 -16.45
C TYR A 205 3.54 2.30 -17.98
N THR A 206 3.23 3.43 -18.62
CA THR A 206 3.01 3.52 -20.08
C THR A 206 3.83 4.66 -20.67
N PHE A 207 4.32 4.47 -21.90
CA PHE A 207 4.94 5.56 -22.64
C PHE A 207 3.89 6.58 -23.08
N VAL A 208 4.07 7.83 -22.67
CA VAL A 208 3.22 8.95 -23.07
C VAL A 208 4.07 9.93 -23.89
N PRO A 209 3.74 10.14 -25.18
CA PRO A 209 4.35 11.19 -26.00
C PRO A 209 4.11 12.55 -25.35
N TYR A 210 5.10 13.44 -25.42
CA TYR A 210 4.91 14.80 -24.93
C TYR A 210 3.87 15.55 -25.72
N ILE A 211 3.86 15.38 -27.04
CA ILE A 211 2.78 15.87 -27.89
C ILE A 211 1.91 14.67 -28.24
N ASN A 212 0.77 14.55 -27.55
CA ASN A 212 -0.17 13.47 -27.73
C ASN A 212 -1.48 13.98 -28.34
N ASP A 213 -1.65 13.73 -29.64
CA ASP A 213 -2.87 14.07 -30.37
C ASP A 213 -3.98 13.02 -30.22
N LYS A 214 -3.71 11.86 -29.59
CA LYS A 214 -4.74 10.88 -29.29
C LYS A 214 -5.56 11.33 -28.09
N VAL A 215 -6.88 11.25 -28.23
CA VAL A 215 -7.82 11.54 -27.15
C VAL A 215 -7.64 10.50 -26.05
N MET A 216 -7.49 10.97 -24.81
CA MET A 216 -7.42 10.13 -23.61
C MET A 216 -8.36 10.66 -22.52
N PRO A 217 -8.70 9.88 -21.48
CA PRO A 217 -9.52 10.36 -20.37
C PRO A 217 -8.89 11.58 -19.68
N VAL A 218 -9.71 12.54 -19.25
CA VAL A 218 -9.26 13.78 -18.58
C VAL A 218 -8.32 13.48 -17.40
N GLN A 219 -8.69 12.50 -16.58
CA GLN A 219 -7.86 12.06 -15.44
C GLN A 219 -6.45 11.67 -15.89
N GLN A 220 -6.33 10.86 -16.95
CA GLN A 220 -5.02 10.39 -17.43
C GLN A 220 -4.22 11.52 -18.09
N ALA A 221 -4.88 12.42 -18.83
CA ALA A 221 -4.26 13.60 -19.42
C ALA A 221 -3.63 14.48 -18.33
N LEU A 222 -4.43 14.87 -17.34
CA LEU A 222 -3.95 15.66 -16.20
C LEU A 222 -2.87 14.93 -15.41
N THR A 223 -3.05 13.64 -15.13
CA THR A 223 -2.06 12.80 -14.43
C THR A 223 -0.71 12.86 -15.15
N SER A 224 -0.69 12.68 -16.47
CA SER A 224 0.56 12.69 -17.25
C SER A 224 1.29 14.05 -17.21
N LEU A 225 0.55 15.16 -17.24
CA LEU A 225 1.11 16.51 -17.25
C LEU A 225 1.54 16.98 -15.85
N VAL A 226 0.75 16.65 -14.82
CA VAL A 226 1.05 16.99 -13.43
C VAL A 226 2.25 16.17 -12.92
N GLN A 227 2.33 14.87 -13.25
CA GLN A 227 3.52 14.07 -12.97
C GLN A 227 4.76 14.64 -13.66
N LEU A 228 4.62 15.11 -14.90
CA LEU A 228 5.73 15.75 -15.61
C LEU A 228 6.19 17.04 -14.92
N ALA A 229 5.26 17.87 -14.43
CA ALA A 229 5.59 19.07 -13.66
C ALA A 229 6.30 18.73 -12.33
N LEU A 230 5.78 17.73 -11.59
CA LEU A 230 6.37 17.26 -10.33
C LEU A 230 7.78 16.67 -10.54
N GLU A 231 7.94 15.80 -11.53
CA GLU A 231 9.23 15.19 -11.88
C GLU A 231 10.32 16.23 -12.15
N ASN A 232 9.93 17.39 -12.70
CA ASN A 232 10.82 18.48 -13.09
C ASN A 232 10.86 19.62 -12.04
N SER A 233 10.40 19.36 -10.82
CA SER A 233 10.40 20.32 -9.70
C SER A 233 11.63 20.23 -8.79
N SER A 234 12.71 19.59 -9.25
CA SER A 234 14.00 19.47 -8.54
C SER A 234 13.91 18.83 -7.16
N GLY A 235 13.19 17.70 -7.06
CA GLY A 235 13.07 16.94 -5.80
C GLY A 235 12.19 17.62 -4.75
N ALA A 236 11.23 18.46 -5.16
CA ALA A 236 10.34 19.16 -4.25
C ALA A 236 9.51 18.16 -3.41
N LEU A 237 9.65 18.25 -2.08
CA LEU A 237 8.79 17.56 -1.11
C LEU A 237 7.45 18.29 -0.88
N LYS A 238 7.30 19.45 -1.53
CA LYS A 238 6.12 20.31 -1.44
C LYS A 238 5.80 20.90 -2.79
N MET A 239 4.60 20.63 -3.29
CA MET A 239 4.08 21.21 -4.53
C MET A 239 3.14 22.36 -4.20
N LYS A 240 3.55 23.57 -4.60
CA LYS A 240 2.73 24.78 -4.50
C LYS A 240 2.04 25.03 -5.84
N VAL A 241 0.72 25.02 -5.86
CA VAL A 241 -0.13 25.16 -7.05
C VAL A 241 -1.06 26.35 -6.88
N VAL A 242 -1.22 27.15 -7.93
CA VAL A 242 -2.26 28.18 -7.99
C VAL A 242 -3.15 27.95 -9.21
N GLU A 243 -4.47 28.01 -9.04
CA GLU A 243 -5.44 27.95 -10.13
C GLU A 243 -6.24 29.26 -10.20
N LEU A 244 -6.38 29.80 -11.41
CA LEU A 244 -7.23 30.95 -11.66
C LEU A 244 -8.71 30.53 -11.74
N GLY A 245 -9.52 31.06 -10.84
CA GLY A 245 -10.97 30.85 -10.78
C GLY A 245 -11.81 32.07 -11.19
N THR A 246 -11.23 33.18 -11.63
CA THR A 246 -12.04 34.31 -12.13
C THR A 246 -12.91 33.86 -13.31
N ASP A 247 -14.21 34.21 -13.27
CA ASP A 247 -15.21 33.87 -14.30
C ASP A 247 -15.43 32.36 -14.55
N ARG A 248 -15.12 31.50 -13.57
CA ARG A 248 -15.39 30.06 -13.61
C ARG A 248 -16.39 29.66 -12.54
N MET A 249 -17.07 28.53 -12.78
CA MET A 249 -17.87 27.86 -11.74
C MET A 249 -16.97 26.87 -10.98
N PRO A 250 -17.19 26.63 -9.66
CA PRO A 250 -16.38 25.72 -8.86
C PRO A 250 -16.22 24.32 -9.47
N GLU A 251 -17.29 23.73 -10.00
CA GLU A 251 -17.29 22.41 -10.65
C GLU A 251 -16.42 22.32 -11.91
N ASN A 252 -16.08 23.45 -12.51
CA ASN A 252 -15.22 23.49 -13.68
C ASN A 252 -13.73 23.62 -13.31
N LEU A 253 -13.37 23.81 -12.05
CA LEU A 253 -11.97 23.89 -11.63
C LEU A 253 -11.29 22.53 -11.66
N LEU A 254 -10.00 22.52 -11.98
CA LEU A 254 -9.16 21.33 -12.00
C LEU A 254 -8.61 20.99 -10.60
N ALA A 255 -8.78 21.89 -9.63
CA ALA A 255 -8.27 21.77 -8.27
C ALA A 255 -8.48 20.40 -7.62
N PRO A 256 -9.70 19.81 -7.54
CA PRO A 256 -9.87 18.50 -6.92
C PRO A 256 -9.05 17.41 -7.62
N THR A 257 -9.04 17.41 -8.96
CA THR A 257 -8.35 16.39 -9.75
C THR A 257 -6.83 16.50 -9.62
N ILE A 258 -6.28 17.71 -9.71
CA ILE A 258 -4.83 17.96 -9.60
C ILE A 258 -4.38 17.67 -8.17
N PHE A 259 -5.17 18.06 -7.17
CA PHE A 259 -4.88 17.79 -5.76
C PHE A 259 -4.81 16.28 -5.49
N ASP A 260 -5.82 15.52 -5.94
CA ASP A 260 -5.86 14.06 -5.79
C ASP A 260 -4.67 13.36 -6.49
N ILE A 261 -4.26 13.85 -7.67
CA ILE A 261 -3.07 13.32 -8.36
C ILE A 261 -1.84 13.51 -7.48
N LEU A 262 -1.62 14.71 -6.95
CA LEU A 262 -0.43 15.04 -6.17
C LEU A 262 -0.42 14.38 -4.79
N GLU A 263 -1.53 14.37 -4.05
CA GLU A 263 -1.63 13.67 -2.75
C GLU A 263 -1.52 12.15 -2.89
N SER A 264 -1.72 11.60 -4.09
CA SER A 264 -1.48 10.19 -4.35
C SER A 264 0.02 9.83 -4.45
N GLU A 265 0.91 10.82 -4.50
CA GLU A 265 2.36 10.63 -4.50
C GLU A 265 2.91 10.49 -3.08
N PRO A 266 3.80 9.52 -2.82
CA PRO A 266 4.36 9.34 -1.50
C PRO A 266 5.29 10.50 -1.12
N MET A 267 5.29 10.87 0.17
CA MET A 267 6.19 11.87 0.75
C MET A 267 6.08 13.27 0.13
N LEU A 268 4.94 13.60 -0.49
CA LEU A 268 4.65 14.92 -1.03
C LEU A 268 3.61 15.65 -0.17
N SER A 269 3.79 16.96 0.01
CA SER A 269 2.76 17.85 0.54
C SER A 269 2.26 18.80 -0.52
N VAL A 270 0.96 19.10 -0.54
CA VAL A 270 0.35 20.00 -1.52
C VAL A 270 -0.12 21.29 -0.86
N GLU A 271 0.30 22.43 -1.41
CA GLU A 271 -0.31 23.72 -1.14
C GLU A 271 -1.07 24.20 -2.37
N TYR A 272 -2.39 24.15 -2.30
CA TYR A 272 -3.25 24.56 -3.39
C TYR A 272 -3.95 25.89 -3.07
N THR A 273 -3.87 26.84 -4.00
CA THR A 273 -4.56 28.12 -3.90
C THR A 273 -5.47 28.35 -5.12
N VAL A 274 -6.74 28.64 -4.91
CA VAL A 274 -7.64 29.17 -5.94
C VAL A 274 -7.63 30.69 -5.83
N ALA A 275 -7.22 31.37 -6.91
CA ALA A 275 -7.17 32.84 -6.99
C ALA A 275 -8.34 33.35 -7.83
N SER A 276 -9.16 34.25 -7.27
CA SER A 276 -10.34 34.78 -7.96
C SER A 276 -10.71 36.19 -7.46
N ASN A 277 -11.51 36.93 -8.23
CA ASN A 277 -12.14 38.18 -7.76
C ASN A 277 -13.25 37.94 -6.71
N ALA A 278 -13.82 36.74 -6.65
CA ALA A 278 -14.87 36.30 -5.73
C ALA A 278 -14.49 34.96 -5.03
N PRO A 279 -13.49 34.97 -4.13
CA PRO A 279 -12.96 33.75 -3.50
C PRO A 279 -13.99 32.96 -2.68
N GLU A 280 -15.01 33.63 -2.13
CA GLU A 280 -16.09 33.03 -1.33
C GLU A 280 -16.88 31.95 -2.09
N LEU A 281 -16.91 31.99 -3.43
CA LEU A 281 -17.56 30.97 -4.26
C LEU A 281 -16.88 29.60 -4.16
N TYR A 282 -15.62 29.56 -3.72
CA TYR A 282 -14.78 28.37 -3.77
C TYR A 282 -14.60 27.66 -2.42
N ALA A 283 -15.12 28.22 -1.32
CA ALA A 283 -14.90 27.68 0.02
C ALA A 283 -15.30 26.20 0.14
N ALA A 284 -16.49 25.84 -0.37
CA ALA A 284 -17.00 24.46 -0.34
C ALA A 284 -16.13 23.47 -1.14
N LEU A 285 -15.40 23.96 -2.16
CA LEU A 285 -14.47 23.16 -2.94
C LEU A 285 -13.09 23.08 -2.28
N THR A 286 -12.61 24.16 -1.67
CA THR A 286 -11.25 24.23 -1.11
C THR A 286 -11.13 23.63 0.30
N GLU A 287 -12.16 23.76 1.14
CA GLU A 287 -12.12 23.28 2.54
C GLU A 287 -11.83 21.77 2.67
N PRO A 288 -12.50 20.86 1.92
CA PRO A 288 -12.20 19.42 2.00
C PRO A 288 -10.78 19.06 1.55
N LEU A 289 -10.18 19.89 0.69
CA LEU A 289 -8.82 19.71 0.17
C LEU A 289 -7.76 20.35 1.10
N GLY A 290 -8.16 21.09 2.14
CA GLY A 290 -7.23 21.93 2.90
C GLY A 290 -6.59 23.05 2.06
N ALA A 291 -7.19 23.38 0.91
CA ALA A 291 -6.75 24.41 -0.02
C ALA A 291 -7.21 25.81 0.43
N LYS A 292 -6.64 26.86 -0.16
CA LYS A 292 -6.99 28.27 0.13
C LYS A 292 -7.69 28.91 -1.06
N SER A 293 -8.67 29.77 -0.80
CA SER A 293 -9.21 30.70 -1.80
C SER A 293 -8.75 32.12 -1.49
N THR A 294 -8.20 32.85 -2.47
CA THR A 294 -7.64 34.20 -2.26
C THR A 294 -8.22 35.22 -3.24
N LYS A 295 -8.41 36.46 -2.77
CA LYS A 295 -8.89 37.56 -3.61
C LYS A 295 -7.76 38.12 -4.47
N LYS A 296 -7.83 37.91 -5.78
CA LYS A 296 -6.84 38.37 -6.76
C LYS A 296 -7.53 38.79 -8.05
N ASP A 297 -7.04 39.87 -8.66
CA ASP A 297 -7.41 40.24 -10.02
C ASP A 297 -6.58 39.42 -11.00
N ALA A 298 -7.24 38.86 -12.02
CA ALA A 298 -6.63 37.98 -13.01
C ALA A 298 -5.49 38.66 -13.78
N ALA A 299 -5.48 39.99 -13.93
CA ALA A 299 -4.50 40.73 -14.74
C ALA A 299 -3.62 41.72 -13.95
N ALA A 300 -3.73 41.75 -12.61
CA ALA A 300 -3.01 42.71 -11.76
C ALA A 300 -1.67 42.18 -11.20
N GLY A 301 -1.06 41.20 -11.87
CA GLY A 301 0.22 40.59 -11.50
C GLY A 301 0.08 39.23 -10.83
N ALA A 302 1.17 38.71 -10.25
CA ALA A 302 1.22 37.38 -9.65
C ALA A 302 0.03 37.04 -8.72
N LEU A 303 -0.64 35.94 -9.05
CA LEU A 303 -1.75 35.37 -8.28
C LEU A 303 -1.25 34.80 -6.95
N GLU A 304 -0.10 34.15 -6.98
CA GLU A 304 0.58 33.59 -5.81
C GLU A 304 2.09 33.50 -6.11
N ALA A 305 2.95 33.72 -5.12
CA ALA A 305 4.39 33.76 -5.38
C ALA A 305 5.03 32.38 -5.31
N ASN A 306 6.04 32.14 -6.16
CA ASN A 306 6.90 30.96 -6.13
C ASN A 306 6.17 29.62 -6.29
N CYS A 307 5.11 29.58 -7.09
CA CYS A 307 4.40 28.35 -7.42
C CYS A 307 5.25 27.42 -8.29
N HIS A 308 5.04 26.11 -8.13
CA HIS A 308 5.61 25.09 -9.00
C HIS A 308 4.76 24.93 -10.27
N LEU A 309 3.44 25.07 -10.12
CA LEU A 309 2.45 24.96 -11.17
C LEU A 309 1.43 26.10 -11.05
N ALA A 310 1.13 26.76 -12.15
CA ALA A 310 0.01 27.69 -12.26
C ALA A 310 -0.99 27.15 -13.30
N VAL A 311 -2.28 27.20 -13.00
CA VAL A 311 -3.34 26.57 -13.80
C VAL A 311 -4.33 27.64 -14.25
N GLY A 312 -4.70 27.60 -15.52
CA GLY A 312 -5.71 28.49 -16.10
C GLY A 312 -6.50 27.80 -17.22
N ALA A 313 -7.66 28.35 -17.56
CA ALA A 313 -8.50 27.83 -18.62
C ALA A 313 -8.94 28.94 -19.57
N ASP A 314 -8.85 28.69 -20.88
CA ASP A 314 -9.21 29.63 -21.95
C ASP A 314 -8.49 30.99 -21.80
N VAL A 315 -7.20 30.97 -21.42
CA VAL A 315 -6.40 32.17 -21.11
C VAL A 315 -5.17 32.34 -22.00
N ALA A 316 -4.91 31.46 -22.97
CA ALA A 316 -3.74 31.56 -23.85
C ALA A 316 -3.60 32.91 -24.58
N GLN A 317 -4.70 33.64 -24.80
CA GLN A 317 -4.74 34.98 -25.40
C GLN A 317 -5.17 36.09 -24.43
N SER A 318 -5.40 35.74 -23.16
CA SER A 318 -5.86 36.67 -22.12
C SER A 318 -4.67 37.35 -21.42
N PRO A 319 -4.81 38.61 -20.96
CA PRO A 319 -3.84 39.24 -20.06
C PRO A 319 -3.55 38.41 -18.79
N ALA A 320 -4.48 37.55 -18.38
CA ALA A 320 -4.32 36.68 -17.22
C ALA A 320 -3.18 35.67 -17.34
N LEU A 321 -2.74 35.35 -18.57
CA LEU A 321 -1.58 34.50 -18.78
C LEU A 321 -0.31 35.10 -18.16
N ALA A 322 -0.14 36.41 -18.22
CA ALA A 322 1.00 37.08 -17.61
C ALA A 322 1.05 36.85 -16.09
N SER A 323 -0.10 36.96 -15.41
CA SER A 323 -0.23 36.70 -13.98
C SER A 323 0.09 35.25 -13.61
N LEU A 324 -0.30 34.27 -14.45
CA LEU A 324 0.06 32.87 -14.25
C LEU A 324 1.58 32.66 -14.39
N VAL A 325 2.20 33.27 -15.40
CA VAL A 325 3.65 33.22 -15.63
C VAL A 325 4.43 33.89 -14.51
N GLU A 326 3.96 35.02 -13.99
CA GLU A 326 4.59 35.71 -12.85
C GLU A 326 4.44 34.94 -11.53
N SER A 327 3.44 34.06 -11.45
CA SER A 327 3.19 33.26 -10.24
C SER A 327 4.16 32.09 -10.09
N VAL A 328 4.73 31.58 -11.19
CA VAL A 328 5.60 30.41 -11.15
C VAL A 328 7.06 30.78 -10.88
N LYS A 329 7.74 29.98 -10.06
CA LYS A 329 9.18 30.12 -9.82
C LYS A 329 9.97 29.82 -11.09
N ALA A 330 11.26 30.16 -11.11
CA ALA A 330 12.16 29.78 -12.20
C ALA A 330 12.11 28.26 -12.45
N GLY A 331 11.82 27.88 -13.70
CA GLY A 331 11.66 26.48 -14.08
C GLY A 331 10.31 25.85 -13.72
N GLY A 332 9.37 26.57 -13.11
CA GLY A 332 7.99 26.13 -12.89
C GLY A 332 7.17 26.07 -14.18
N PHE A 333 5.94 25.59 -14.08
CA PHE A 333 5.09 25.25 -15.22
C PHE A 333 3.76 26.00 -15.20
N VAL A 334 3.23 26.31 -16.38
CA VAL A 334 1.86 26.80 -16.56
C VAL A 334 1.07 25.71 -17.27
N LEU A 335 -0.03 25.24 -16.68
CA LEU A 335 -0.96 24.29 -17.29
C LEU A 335 -2.20 25.05 -17.77
N LEU A 336 -2.48 24.97 -19.07
CA LEU A 336 -3.66 25.56 -19.67
C LEU A 336 -4.65 24.49 -20.09
N GLU A 337 -5.91 24.68 -19.73
CA GLU A 337 -7.06 24.00 -20.34
C GLU A 337 -7.62 24.88 -21.46
N GLU A 338 -7.58 24.43 -22.70
CA GLU A 338 -7.95 25.22 -23.88
C GLU A 338 -8.88 24.44 -24.80
N SER A 339 -9.42 25.13 -25.81
CA SER A 339 -10.09 24.48 -26.94
C SER A 339 -9.19 23.40 -27.58
N PRO A 340 -9.75 22.23 -27.97
CA PRO A 340 -8.98 21.10 -28.51
C PRO A 340 -8.27 21.46 -29.82
N ASP A 341 -8.80 22.46 -30.54
CA ASP A 341 -8.30 22.97 -31.81
C ASP A 341 -7.50 24.26 -31.66
N ILE A 342 -6.96 24.55 -30.46
CA ILE A 342 -6.10 25.71 -30.24
C ILE A 342 -4.94 25.74 -31.27
N PRO A 343 -4.81 26.81 -32.07
CA PRO A 343 -3.77 26.90 -33.09
C PRO A 343 -2.37 26.96 -32.49
N ASP A 344 -1.40 26.30 -33.13
CA ASP A 344 0.01 26.37 -32.72
C ASP A 344 0.56 27.81 -32.74
N ALA A 345 0.03 28.66 -33.61
CA ALA A 345 0.38 30.09 -33.65
C ALA A 345 -0.01 30.80 -32.35
N THR A 346 -1.15 30.46 -31.77
CA THR A 346 -1.61 30.99 -30.47
C THR A 346 -0.66 30.56 -29.36
N LEU A 347 -0.30 29.27 -29.33
CA LEU A 347 0.65 28.75 -28.33
C LEU A 347 2.03 29.40 -28.48
N LYS A 348 2.51 29.62 -29.71
CA LYS A 348 3.77 30.33 -29.96
C LYS A 348 3.73 31.80 -29.51
N ALA A 349 2.58 32.46 -29.67
CA ALA A 349 2.40 33.86 -29.26
C ALA A 349 2.49 34.06 -27.74
N THR A 350 2.33 33.01 -26.94
CA THR A 350 2.53 33.07 -25.48
C THR A 350 3.96 33.40 -25.06
N GLY A 351 4.95 33.17 -25.94
CA GLY A 351 6.37 33.28 -25.61
C GLY A 351 6.89 32.17 -24.69
N LEU A 352 6.06 31.15 -24.39
CA LEU A 352 6.43 29.98 -23.60
C LEU A 352 6.67 28.77 -24.52
N GLU A 353 7.52 27.84 -24.06
CA GLU A 353 7.74 26.59 -24.77
C GLU A 353 6.66 25.58 -24.42
N VAL A 354 6.13 24.90 -25.44
CA VAL A 354 5.20 23.79 -25.26
C VAL A 354 5.98 22.56 -24.81
N ILE A 355 5.85 22.24 -23.53
CA ILE A 355 6.51 21.08 -22.93
C ILE A 355 5.76 19.81 -23.29
N ALA A 356 4.45 19.81 -23.05
CA ALA A 356 3.58 18.69 -23.37
C ALA A 356 2.16 19.16 -23.69
N LYS A 357 1.43 18.36 -24.47
CA LYS A 357 0.05 18.57 -24.89
C LYS A 357 -0.68 17.23 -24.86
N ALA A 358 -1.83 17.18 -24.20
CA ALA A 358 -2.71 16.03 -24.18
C ALA A 358 -4.13 16.45 -24.57
N LYS A 359 -4.75 15.73 -25.50
CA LYS A 359 -6.16 15.92 -25.85
C LYS A 359 -7.05 15.02 -25.00
N ALA A 360 -8.12 15.57 -24.44
CA ALA A 360 -9.08 14.81 -23.67
C ALA A 360 -10.49 15.34 -23.87
N GLU A 361 -11.38 14.47 -24.35
CA GLU A 361 -12.76 14.79 -24.69
C GLU A 361 -12.89 16.07 -25.57
N ARG A 362 -13.44 17.15 -25.00
CA ARG A 362 -13.69 18.44 -25.68
C ARG A 362 -12.66 19.51 -25.30
N ARG A 363 -11.54 19.14 -24.69
CA ARG A 363 -10.49 20.07 -24.24
C ARG A 363 -9.10 19.57 -24.63
N ALA A 364 -8.16 20.50 -24.71
CA ALA A 364 -6.74 20.20 -24.74
C ALA A 364 -6.09 20.76 -23.47
N TYR A 365 -5.19 19.97 -22.89
CA TYR A 365 -4.38 20.38 -21.77
C TYR A 365 -2.95 20.60 -22.24
N ILE A 366 -2.41 21.80 -22.02
CA ILE A 366 -1.11 22.22 -22.52
C ILE A 366 -0.24 22.61 -21.34
N LEU A 367 0.87 21.90 -21.17
CA LEU A 367 1.90 22.24 -20.19
C LEU A 367 2.96 23.12 -20.87
N LEU A 368 3.10 24.33 -20.36
CA LEU A 368 3.98 25.37 -20.86
C LEU A 368 5.08 25.67 -19.82
N ARG A 369 6.24 26.11 -20.31
CA ARG A 369 7.35 26.53 -19.44
C ARG A 369 8.11 27.68 -20.07
N LYS A 370 8.58 28.61 -19.23
CA LYS A 370 9.61 29.57 -19.64
C LYS A 370 10.95 28.84 -19.75
N VAL A 371 11.47 28.72 -20.96
CA VAL A 371 12.79 28.12 -21.20
C VAL A 371 13.85 28.96 -20.52
N VAL A 372 14.78 28.29 -19.86
CA VAL A 372 15.97 28.87 -19.24
C VAL A 372 17.18 28.25 -19.94
N ASP A 373 18.14 29.07 -20.31
CA ASP A 373 19.39 28.57 -20.87
C ASP A 373 20.08 27.66 -19.86
N GLN A 374 20.46 26.46 -20.32
CA GLN A 374 21.14 25.48 -19.49
C GLN A 374 22.63 25.42 -19.84
N PRO A 375 23.51 25.21 -18.84
CA PRO A 375 24.91 24.90 -19.08
C PRO A 375 25.07 23.68 -19.99
N THR A 376 26.18 23.64 -20.72
CA THR A 376 26.52 22.44 -21.52
C THR A 376 26.77 21.27 -20.57
N PRO A 377 26.04 20.15 -20.69
CA PRO A 377 26.17 19.04 -19.77
C PRO A 377 27.38 18.16 -20.10
N VAL A 378 27.89 17.45 -19.09
CA VAL A 378 28.78 16.30 -19.30
C VAL A 378 27.93 15.15 -19.83
N VAL A 379 28.24 14.69 -21.04
CA VAL A 379 27.55 13.56 -21.66
C VAL A 379 28.22 12.25 -21.24
N ILE A 380 27.45 11.34 -20.66
CA ILE A 380 27.90 9.99 -20.30
C ILE A 380 27.05 9.00 -21.08
N SER A 381 27.69 8.21 -21.94
CA SER A 381 27.03 7.11 -22.64
C SER A 381 26.88 5.93 -21.68
N VAL A 382 25.65 5.46 -21.50
CA VAL A 382 25.31 4.35 -20.60
C VAL A 382 24.76 3.18 -21.41
N THR A 383 25.15 1.97 -21.03
CA THR A 383 24.84 0.72 -21.74
C THR A 383 24.63 -0.41 -20.74
N GLU A 384 23.84 -1.42 -21.10
CA GLU A 384 23.71 -2.66 -20.33
C GLU A 384 24.85 -3.65 -20.57
N LYS A 385 25.65 -3.44 -21.61
CA LYS A 385 26.72 -4.37 -22.03
C LYS A 385 27.90 -4.37 -21.07
N ASN A 386 28.14 -3.24 -20.39
CA ASN A 386 29.15 -3.12 -19.34
C ASN A 386 28.77 -1.97 -18.40
N PHE A 387 29.36 -1.96 -17.21
CA PHE A 387 29.08 -0.98 -16.16
C PHE A 387 30.27 -0.04 -15.88
N SER A 388 31.24 0.09 -16.80
CA SER A 388 32.41 0.95 -16.56
C SER A 388 32.05 2.43 -16.47
N TRP A 389 30.93 2.84 -17.09
CA TRP A 389 30.39 4.20 -17.01
C TRP A 389 29.94 4.59 -15.59
N VAL A 390 29.75 3.63 -14.67
CA VAL A 390 29.33 3.89 -13.29
C VAL A 390 30.36 4.72 -12.53
N GLU A 391 31.66 4.45 -12.70
CA GLU A 391 32.70 5.22 -12.01
C GLU A 391 32.77 6.67 -12.55
N THR A 392 32.67 6.84 -13.87
CA THR A 392 32.56 8.18 -14.49
C THR A 392 31.32 8.92 -14.00
N LEU A 393 30.19 8.22 -13.83
CA LEU A 393 28.96 8.79 -13.27
C LEU A 393 29.15 9.25 -11.82
N LYS A 394 29.80 8.44 -10.97
CA LYS A 394 30.10 8.82 -9.59
C LYS A 394 30.94 10.10 -9.51
N GLU A 395 31.98 10.21 -10.34
CA GLU A 395 32.80 11.42 -10.42
C GLU A 395 31.99 12.63 -10.90
N ALA A 396 31.16 12.45 -11.93
CA ALA A 396 30.29 13.51 -12.44
C ALA A 396 29.24 13.95 -11.42
N LEU A 397 28.69 13.05 -10.61
CA LEU A 397 27.77 13.37 -9.52
C LEU A 397 28.44 14.16 -8.40
N LYS A 398 29.67 13.80 -8.01
CA LYS A 398 30.45 14.60 -7.05
C LYS A 398 30.68 16.03 -7.55
N GLN A 399 30.99 16.19 -8.84
CA GLN A 399 31.12 17.52 -9.45
C GLN A 399 29.77 18.24 -9.55
N SER A 400 28.68 17.51 -9.81
CA SER A 400 27.33 18.07 -9.81
C SER A 400 26.93 18.61 -8.43
N GLU A 401 27.26 17.87 -7.37
CA GLU A 401 27.02 18.27 -5.99
C GLU A 401 27.87 19.49 -5.60
N ALA A 402 29.18 19.45 -5.90
CA ALA A 402 30.11 20.50 -5.48
C ALA A 402 30.01 21.79 -6.31
N GLU A 403 29.77 21.67 -7.62
CA GLU A 403 29.90 22.78 -8.59
C GLU A 403 28.61 23.06 -9.37
N GLY A 404 27.54 22.28 -9.16
CA GLY A 404 26.30 22.42 -9.93
C GLY A 404 26.42 21.93 -11.39
N LYS A 405 27.40 21.09 -11.69
CA LYS A 405 27.66 20.57 -13.03
C LYS A 405 26.47 19.75 -13.57
N HIS A 406 25.99 20.09 -14.77
CA HIS A 406 24.93 19.34 -15.42
C HIS A 406 25.46 18.04 -16.03
N VAL A 407 24.70 16.95 -15.88
CA VAL A 407 25.06 15.62 -16.38
C VAL A 407 23.93 15.10 -17.27
N LEU A 408 24.28 14.57 -18.44
CA LEU A 408 23.33 13.97 -19.37
C LEU A 408 23.70 12.50 -19.62
N LEU A 409 22.84 11.61 -19.15
CA LEU A 409 22.98 10.17 -19.41
C LEU A 409 22.31 9.84 -20.74
N VAL A 410 23.05 9.19 -21.62
CA VAL A 410 22.56 8.83 -22.96
C VAL A 410 22.63 7.33 -23.14
N SER A 411 21.48 6.70 -23.35
CA SER A 411 21.38 5.31 -23.79
C SER A 411 20.79 5.29 -25.20
N GLN A 412 21.48 4.66 -26.14
CA GLN A 412 21.04 4.56 -27.52
C GLN A 412 21.21 3.14 -28.04
N GLY A 413 20.16 2.60 -28.66
CA GLY A 413 20.18 1.28 -29.30
C GLY A 413 20.11 0.10 -28.32
N GLU A 414 19.72 0.34 -27.07
CA GLU A 414 19.44 -0.69 -26.07
C GLU A 414 17.92 -0.87 -25.94
N GLU A 415 17.44 -2.12 -25.95
CA GLU A 415 16.00 -2.41 -25.87
C GLU A 415 15.52 -2.45 -24.41
N MET A 416 16.31 -3.08 -23.53
CA MET A 416 15.90 -3.45 -22.17
C MET A 416 16.59 -2.65 -21.05
N PHE A 417 17.27 -1.55 -21.38
CA PHE A 417 17.98 -0.78 -20.37
C PHE A 417 17.03 -0.01 -19.43
N GLY A 418 17.11 -0.33 -18.13
CA GLY A 418 16.28 0.26 -17.06
C GLY A 418 16.62 1.71 -16.69
N LEU A 419 16.87 2.60 -17.67
CA LEU A 419 17.28 3.99 -17.43
C LEU A 419 16.26 4.78 -16.60
N VAL A 420 14.96 4.54 -16.80
CA VAL A 420 13.91 5.22 -16.03
C VAL A 420 14.01 4.90 -14.54
N GLY A 421 14.16 3.62 -14.20
CA GLY A 421 14.33 3.18 -12.81
C GLY A 421 15.61 3.74 -12.18
N MET A 422 16.73 3.67 -12.91
CA MET A 422 18.00 4.24 -12.45
C MET A 422 17.89 5.74 -12.19
N MET A 423 17.29 6.49 -13.11
CA MET A 423 17.12 7.95 -12.94
C MET A 423 16.22 8.31 -11.77
N ASN A 424 15.22 7.48 -11.43
CA ASN A 424 14.39 7.70 -10.25
C ASN A 424 15.21 7.59 -8.94
N CYS A 425 16.21 6.70 -8.90
CA CYS A 425 17.16 6.65 -7.79
C CYS A 425 18.12 7.84 -7.81
N LEU A 426 18.76 8.10 -8.96
CA LEU A 426 19.79 9.15 -9.08
C LEU A 426 19.29 10.54 -8.73
N LYS A 427 18.03 10.87 -9.04
CA LYS A 427 17.41 12.16 -8.67
C LYS A 427 17.38 12.41 -7.16
N GLN A 428 17.38 11.36 -6.35
CA GLN A 428 17.31 11.44 -4.89
C GLN A 428 18.70 11.46 -4.24
N GLU A 429 19.77 11.30 -5.03
CA GLU A 429 21.15 11.37 -4.56
C GLU A 429 21.66 12.83 -4.55
N PRO A 430 22.67 13.16 -3.72
CA PRO A 430 23.37 14.43 -3.78
C PRO A 430 23.92 14.71 -5.19
N GLY A 431 23.68 15.91 -5.71
CA GLY A 431 24.01 16.26 -7.11
C GLY A 431 23.05 15.69 -8.17
N GLY A 432 22.07 14.86 -7.78
CA GLY A 432 21.09 14.23 -8.67
C GLY A 432 20.17 15.20 -9.41
N ASN A 433 19.88 16.35 -8.80
CA ASN A 433 18.97 17.37 -9.34
C ASN A 433 19.41 17.94 -10.70
N ASN A 434 20.69 17.86 -11.05
CA ASN A 434 21.23 18.35 -12.33
C ASN A 434 21.42 17.22 -13.38
N VAL A 435 20.99 16.00 -13.05
CA VAL A 435 21.09 14.86 -13.97
C VAL A 435 19.85 14.82 -14.87
N ARG A 436 20.08 14.63 -16.16
CA ARG A 436 19.06 14.45 -17.19
C ARG A 436 19.35 13.17 -17.96
N SER A 437 18.35 12.60 -18.60
CA SER A 437 18.50 11.37 -19.37
C SER A 437 17.89 11.48 -20.76
N VAL A 438 18.55 10.82 -21.71
CA VAL A 438 18.09 10.60 -23.08
C VAL A 438 18.13 9.10 -23.34
N PHE A 439 16.97 8.52 -23.63
CA PHE A 439 16.84 7.13 -24.04
C PHE A 439 16.33 7.04 -25.47
N ILE A 440 17.18 6.58 -26.38
CA ILE A 440 16.87 6.44 -27.80
C ILE A 440 16.68 4.96 -28.10
N GLN A 441 15.43 4.52 -28.14
CA GLN A 441 15.08 3.12 -28.45
C GLN A 441 14.95 2.87 -29.95
N ASP A 442 14.71 3.93 -30.73
CA ASP A 442 14.59 3.81 -32.18
C ASP A 442 15.93 3.44 -32.81
N ALA A 443 16.06 2.20 -33.27
CA ALA A 443 17.28 1.68 -33.89
C ALA A 443 17.74 2.47 -35.14
N LYS A 444 16.81 3.18 -35.80
CA LYS A 444 17.07 4.00 -36.99
C LYS A 444 17.30 5.48 -36.67
N ALA A 445 17.23 5.89 -35.41
CA ALA A 445 17.49 7.28 -35.05
C ALA A 445 18.97 7.63 -35.29
N PRO A 446 19.28 8.88 -35.69
CA PRO A 446 20.65 9.36 -35.81
C PRO A 446 21.46 9.14 -34.52
N THR A 447 22.79 9.08 -34.60
CA THR A 447 23.62 9.07 -33.40
C THR A 447 23.36 10.32 -32.57
N PHE A 448 23.24 10.15 -31.26
CA PHE A 448 23.03 11.26 -30.33
C PHE A 448 24.06 12.38 -30.52
N SER A 449 23.58 13.63 -30.53
CA SER A 449 24.42 14.83 -30.60
C SER A 449 23.71 16.01 -29.95
N LEU A 450 24.44 16.77 -29.13
CA LEU A 450 23.94 17.99 -28.50
C LEU A 450 23.56 19.08 -29.51
N THR A 451 24.17 19.08 -30.70
CA THR A 451 24.03 20.16 -31.68
C THR A 451 23.04 19.86 -32.80
N SER A 452 22.64 18.59 -32.98
CA SER A 452 21.65 18.25 -34.00
C SER A 452 20.29 18.84 -33.62
N ALA A 453 19.55 19.37 -34.61
CA ALA A 453 18.27 20.04 -34.36
C ALA A 453 17.25 19.16 -33.63
N GLN A 454 17.22 17.85 -33.94
CA GLN A 454 16.30 16.89 -33.33
C GLN A 454 16.49 16.74 -31.81
N TYR A 455 17.75 16.65 -31.34
CA TYR A 455 18.06 16.51 -29.92
C TYR A 455 18.12 17.86 -29.21
N ALA A 456 18.72 18.88 -29.84
CA ALA A 456 18.87 20.21 -29.25
C ALA A 456 17.52 20.84 -28.89
N ALA A 457 16.50 20.71 -29.76
CA ALA A 457 15.16 21.22 -29.49
C ALA A 457 14.52 20.57 -28.26
N GLN A 458 14.69 19.25 -28.10
CA GLN A 458 14.17 18.53 -26.93
C GLN A 458 14.95 18.85 -25.66
N LEU A 459 16.29 18.88 -25.73
CA LEU A 459 17.15 19.17 -24.58
C LEU A 459 16.94 20.59 -24.04
N ARG A 460 16.60 21.56 -24.92
CA ARG A 460 16.25 22.93 -24.52
C ARG A 460 15.06 22.99 -23.55
N LYS A 461 14.17 22.00 -23.57
CA LYS A 461 13.04 21.90 -22.63
C LYS A 461 13.49 21.61 -21.19
N GLY A 462 14.73 21.12 -21.01
CA GLY A 462 15.35 20.89 -19.71
C GLY A 462 14.71 19.78 -18.89
N LEU A 463 14.06 18.81 -19.55
CA LEU A 463 13.30 17.74 -18.91
C LEU A 463 14.19 16.61 -18.40
N VAL A 464 13.89 16.08 -17.21
CA VAL A 464 14.61 14.98 -16.56
C VAL A 464 14.70 13.73 -17.43
N HIS A 465 13.56 13.24 -17.90
CA HIS A 465 13.50 12.07 -18.77
C HIS A 465 13.23 12.53 -20.19
N ASN A 466 13.90 11.94 -21.17
CA ASN A 466 13.63 12.18 -22.59
C ASN A 466 13.75 10.85 -23.31
N MET A 467 12.63 10.23 -23.67
CA MET A 467 12.63 8.98 -24.42
C MET A 467 12.17 9.22 -25.86
N LEU A 468 12.96 8.76 -26.82
CA LEU A 468 12.62 8.74 -28.24
C LEU A 468 12.20 7.32 -28.62
N ARG A 469 10.91 7.16 -28.91
CA ARG A 469 10.29 5.89 -29.30
C ARG A 469 9.26 6.15 -30.40
N GLY A 470 9.37 5.44 -31.51
CA GLY A 470 8.47 5.60 -32.67
C GLY A 470 8.57 6.98 -33.33
N GLY A 471 9.74 7.61 -33.31
CA GLY A 471 9.99 8.94 -33.87
C GLY A 471 9.46 10.10 -33.03
N VAL A 472 8.88 9.84 -31.87
CA VAL A 472 8.29 10.87 -30.99
C VAL A 472 8.98 10.91 -29.63
N TRP A 473 9.11 12.11 -29.08
CA TRP A 473 9.62 12.33 -27.73
C TRP A 473 8.53 12.16 -26.69
N GLY A 474 8.86 11.53 -25.57
CA GLY A 474 7.97 11.37 -24.45
C GLY A 474 8.69 10.85 -23.22
N SER A 475 7.91 10.34 -22.27
CA SER A 475 8.41 9.75 -21.03
C SER A 475 7.47 8.65 -20.56
N MET A 476 7.97 7.81 -19.66
CA MET A 476 7.11 6.84 -18.99
C MET A 476 6.29 7.54 -17.90
N ARG A 477 4.99 7.32 -17.87
CA ARG A 477 4.05 7.84 -16.86
C ARG A 477 3.28 6.70 -16.24
N HIS A 478 2.87 6.85 -14.99
CA HIS A 478 2.05 5.86 -14.30
C HIS A 478 0.60 6.35 -14.29
N LEU A 479 -0.27 5.60 -14.95
CA LEU A 479 -1.67 5.95 -15.14
C LEU A 479 -2.53 4.97 -14.35
N LYS A 480 -3.53 5.48 -13.61
CA LYS A 480 -4.44 4.65 -12.82
C LYS A 480 -5.18 3.66 -13.72
N LEU A 481 -5.22 2.39 -13.31
CA LEU A 481 -6.03 1.37 -13.97
C LEU A 481 -7.51 1.58 -13.59
N GLU A 482 -8.37 1.69 -14.59
CA GLU A 482 -9.81 1.97 -14.39
C GLU A 482 -10.60 0.72 -13.93
N ALA A 483 -9.98 -0.46 -13.96
CA ALA A 483 -10.63 -1.74 -13.71
C ALA A 483 -10.44 -2.24 -12.26
N THR A 484 -11.12 -1.64 -11.28
CA THR A 484 -11.25 -2.27 -9.94
C THR A 484 -12.45 -3.22 -9.84
N ASP A 485 -13.42 -3.13 -10.76
CA ASP A 485 -14.62 -3.98 -10.86
C ASP A 485 -15.00 -4.26 -12.33
N ALA A 486 -14.01 -4.52 -13.19
CA ALA A 486 -14.31 -4.84 -14.59
C ALA A 486 -15.11 -6.15 -14.68
N SER A 487 -16.25 -6.10 -15.37
CA SER A 487 -17.04 -7.28 -15.71
C SER A 487 -16.80 -7.62 -17.17
N LEU A 488 -16.29 -8.82 -17.41
CA LEU A 488 -16.06 -9.35 -18.75
C LEU A 488 -17.09 -10.44 -19.04
N GLN A 489 -17.46 -10.56 -20.31
CA GLN A 489 -18.27 -11.69 -20.75
C GLN A 489 -17.39 -12.95 -20.76
N VAL A 490 -17.77 -13.94 -19.95
CA VAL A 490 -17.07 -15.22 -19.81
C VAL A 490 -18.06 -16.37 -20.00
N GLU A 491 -17.56 -17.52 -20.44
CA GLU A 491 -18.39 -18.71 -20.67
C GLU A 491 -18.75 -19.40 -19.36
N HIS A 492 -17.80 -19.46 -18.41
CA HIS A 492 -17.98 -20.15 -17.14
C HIS A 492 -17.86 -19.17 -15.96
N ALA A 493 -18.89 -19.15 -15.12
CA ALA A 493 -18.92 -18.34 -13.90
C ALA A 493 -19.73 -19.04 -12.79
N TYR A 494 -19.48 -18.66 -11.55
CA TYR A 494 -20.24 -19.10 -10.38
C TYR A 494 -20.58 -17.91 -9.49
N ILE A 495 -21.60 -18.06 -8.64
CA ILE A 495 -22.01 -17.01 -7.70
C ILE A 495 -21.21 -17.15 -6.40
N ASN A 496 -20.67 -16.04 -5.91
CA ASN A 496 -20.02 -15.99 -4.60
C ASN A 496 -20.45 -14.73 -3.83
N ALA A 497 -20.55 -14.84 -2.50
CA ALA A 497 -20.69 -13.68 -1.62
C ALA A 497 -19.28 -13.17 -1.28
N ILE A 498 -18.90 -12.01 -1.81
CA ILE A 498 -17.59 -11.40 -1.52
C ILE A 498 -17.45 -11.10 -0.03
N THR A 499 -18.57 -10.71 0.60
CA THR A 499 -18.67 -10.38 2.02
C THR A 499 -19.70 -11.29 2.68
N ARG A 500 -19.24 -12.21 3.53
CA ARG A 500 -20.15 -13.10 4.26
C ARG A 500 -21.07 -12.28 5.17
N GLY A 501 -22.38 -12.56 5.10
CA GLY A 501 -23.41 -11.87 5.87
C GLY A 501 -24.00 -10.63 5.18
N ASP A 502 -23.44 -10.20 4.04
CA ASP A 502 -23.96 -9.11 3.23
C ASP A 502 -24.41 -9.62 1.85
N LEU A 503 -25.71 -9.65 1.61
CA LEU A 503 -26.29 -10.11 0.35
C LEU A 503 -26.01 -9.17 -0.82
N ALA A 504 -25.70 -7.88 -0.58
CA ALA A 504 -25.32 -6.95 -1.63
C ALA A 504 -23.94 -7.28 -2.23
N SER A 505 -23.17 -8.13 -1.56
CA SER A 505 -21.85 -8.59 -2.01
C SER A 505 -21.90 -9.81 -2.96
N LEU A 506 -23.09 -10.34 -3.26
CA LEU A 506 -23.26 -11.44 -4.20
C LEU A 506 -22.91 -10.98 -5.61
N LYS A 507 -21.87 -11.58 -6.19
CA LYS A 507 -21.40 -11.30 -7.56
C LYS A 507 -21.13 -12.60 -8.31
N TRP A 508 -21.26 -12.53 -9.64
CA TRP A 508 -20.73 -13.56 -10.54
C TRP A 508 -19.20 -13.45 -10.57
N ILE A 509 -18.52 -14.58 -10.41
CA ILE A 509 -17.06 -14.71 -10.45
C ILE A 509 -16.72 -15.69 -11.57
N GLU A 510 -15.75 -15.33 -12.40
CA GLU A 510 -15.23 -16.20 -13.45
C GLU A 510 -14.75 -17.53 -12.86
N GLY A 511 -15.21 -18.64 -13.45
CA GLY A 511 -14.89 -19.98 -13.00
C GLY A 511 -13.54 -20.45 -13.54
N PRO A 512 -12.86 -21.39 -12.83
CA PRO A 512 -11.57 -21.92 -13.27
C PRO A 512 -11.65 -22.67 -14.61
N LEU A 513 -12.85 -23.12 -15.01
CA LEU A 513 -13.09 -23.79 -16.28
C LEU A 513 -12.81 -22.90 -17.50
N THR A 514 -12.82 -21.57 -17.35
CA THR A 514 -12.45 -20.66 -18.45
C THR A 514 -11.01 -20.87 -18.92
N PHE A 515 -10.13 -21.36 -18.05
CA PHE A 515 -8.72 -21.66 -18.39
C PHE A 515 -8.47 -23.14 -18.70
N TYR A 516 -9.52 -23.97 -18.72
CA TYR A 516 -9.38 -25.39 -19.02
C TYR A 516 -8.97 -25.57 -20.49
N LYS A 517 -7.87 -26.29 -20.69
CA LYS A 517 -7.41 -26.73 -22.00
C LYS A 517 -7.60 -28.24 -22.09
N PRO A 518 -8.45 -28.76 -23.00
CA PRO A 518 -8.63 -30.20 -23.19
C PRO A 518 -7.31 -30.94 -23.45
N GLU A 519 -6.35 -30.27 -24.06
CA GLU A 519 -4.99 -30.75 -24.36
C GLU A 519 -4.20 -31.14 -23.10
N ASP A 520 -4.40 -30.44 -21.98
CA ASP A 520 -3.71 -30.70 -20.72
C ASP A 520 -4.38 -31.83 -19.92
N TYR A 521 -5.61 -32.24 -20.30
CA TYR A 521 -6.42 -33.24 -19.59
C TYR A 521 -7.18 -34.18 -20.54
N PRO A 522 -6.46 -34.95 -21.39
CA PRO A 522 -7.05 -35.69 -22.51
C PRO A 522 -8.02 -36.82 -22.12
N ASN A 523 -8.10 -37.19 -20.84
CA ASN A 523 -8.96 -38.27 -20.34
C ASN A 523 -10.04 -37.79 -19.34
N SER A 524 -10.27 -36.48 -19.27
CA SER A 524 -11.25 -35.89 -18.36
C SER A 524 -12.30 -35.14 -19.18
N GLU A 525 -13.56 -35.58 -19.16
CA GLU A 525 -14.68 -34.75 -19.63
C GLU A 525 -15.02 -33.70 -18.56
N LEU A 526 -15.39 -32.48 -19.01
CA LEU A 526 -15.72 -31.32 -18.18
C LEU A 526 -17.01 -31.51 -17.37
#